data_AF-A0A967INX8-F1
#
_entry.id   AF-A0A967INX8-F1
#
_cell.length_a   1.000
_cell.length_b   1.000
_cell.length_c   1.000
_cell.angle_alpha   90.00
_cell.angle_beta   90.00
_cell.angle_gamma   90.00
#
_symmetry.space_group_name_H-M   'P 1'
#
loop_
_entity.id
_entity.type
_entity.pdbx_description
1 polymer ?
#
loop_
_entity_poly.entity_id
_entity_poly.type
_entity_poly.pdbx_seq_one_letter_code
_entity_poly.pdbx_strand_id
1 'polypeptide(L)'
;RLVVSCAGGLEPFLLQEIQAIAGSDYELVRGAVEGPATLKNVYEICLRSSIASRLLLPITEFPYKNEDDLYHRLRQIHWQAHFGV
;
A
#
# COMPACT_ATOMS: atom_id res chain seq x y z
N ARG A 1 -5.86 -0.27 -3.37
CA ARG A 1 -5.14 -1.44 -2.79
C ARG A 1 -4.10 -0.92 -1.82
N LEU A 2 -3.89 -1.56 -0.68
CA LEU A 2 -2.82 -1.24 0.28
C LEU A 2 -1.62 -2.13 -0.06
N VAL A 3 -0.40 -1.60 0.04
CA VAL A 3 0.84 -2.38 -0.09
C VAL A 3 1.60 -2.29 1.24
N VAL A 4 1.89 -3.42 1.84
CA VAL A 4 2.64 -3.50 3.11
C VAL A 4 3.96 -4.21 2.84
N SER A 5 5.09 -3.51 2.97
CA SER A 5 6.41 -4.08 2.67
C SER A 5 7.08 -4.65 3.93
N CYS A 6 7.96 -5.62 3.73
CA CYS A 6 8.83 -6.17 4.78
C CYS A 6 10.22 -6.51 4.24
N ALA A 7 11.14 -6.87 5.13
CA ALA A 7 12.40 -7.48 4.74
C ALA A 7 12.14 -8.82 4.02
N GLY A 8 13.01 -9.17 3.06
CA GLY A 8 12.87 -10.39 2.27
C GLY A 8 12.93 -11.65 3.13
N GLY A 9 12.06 -12.62 2.83
CA GLY A 9 11.90 -13.86 3.58
C GLY A 9 10.86 -13.78 4.71
N LEU A 10 10.37 -12.58 5.05
CA LEU A 10 9.33 -12.38 6.07
C LEU A 10 7.92 -12.30 5.49
N GLU A 11 7.76 -12.34 4.18
CA GLU A 11 6.47 -12.12 3.51
C GLU A 11 5.37 -13.07 4.06
N PRO A 12 5.60 -14.39 4.22
CA PRO A 12 4.57 -15.30 4.74
C PRO A 12 4.15 -14.98 6.18
N PHE A 13 5.08 -14.53 7.02
CA PHE A 13 4.81 -14.14 8.40
C PHE A 13 4.05 -12.82 8.47
N LEU A 14 4.42 -11.85 7.61
CA LEU A 14 3.70 -10.59 7.46
C LEU A 14 2.26 -10.86 7.00
N LEU A 15 2.05 -11.78 6.04
CA LEU A 15 0.70 -12.13 5.58
C LEU A 15 -0.15 -12.66 6.73
N GLN A 16 0.38 -13.61 7.51
CA GLN A 16 -0.34 -14.16 8.67
C GLN A 16 -0.67 -13.09 9.71
N GLU A 17 0.27 -12.20 10.01
CA GLU A 17 0.07 -11.09 10.95
C GLU A 17 -1.03 -10.14 10.45
N ILE A 18 -0.97 -9.71 9.19
CA ILE A 18 -1.98 -8.82 8.60
C ILE A 18 -3.34 -9.51 8.56
N GLN A 19 -3.40 -10.80 8.23
CA GLN A 19 -4.67 -11.52 8.21
C GLN A 19 -5.32 -11.60 9.59
N ALA A 20 -4.51 -11.74 10.64
CA ALA A 20 -5.00 -11.71 12.03
C ALA A 20 -5.48 -10.32 12.48
N ILE A 21 -4.93 -9.24 11.90
CA ILE A 21 -5.28 -7.85 12.26
C ILE A 21 -6.48 -7.34 11.44
N ALA A 22 -6.47 -7.58 10.13
CA ALA A 22 -7.28 -6.85 9.15
C ALA A 22 -8.18 -7.74 8.27
N GLY A 23 -8.14 -9.07 8.44
CA GLY A 23 -8.98 -10.04 7.71
C GLY A 23 -8.24 -10.79 6.61
N SER A 24 -8.91 -11.76 5.96
CA SER A 24 -8.28 -12.73 5.06
C SER A 24 -7.97 -12.22 3.65
N ASP A 25 -8.44 -11.04 3.27
CA ASP A 25 -8.43 -10.53 1.89
C ASP A 25 -7.07 -9.93 1.45
N TYR A 26 -5.98 -10.48 1.98
CA TYR A 26 -4.61 -10.07 1.68
C TYR A 26 -3.85 -11.20 1.00
N GLU A 27 -2.95 -10.83 0.08
CA GLU A 27 -2.20 -11.76 -0.75
C GLU A 27 -0.70 -11.44 -0.72
N LEU A 28 0.11 -12.50 -0.90
CA LEU A 28 1.56 -12.37 -0.99
C LEU A 28 1.98 -11.80 -2.33
N VAL A 29 2.84 -10.79 -2.29
CA VAL A 29 3.58 -10.29 -3.45
C VAL A 29 5.08 -10.27 -3.12
N ARG A 30 5.93 -10.08 -4.13
CA ARG A 30 7.38 -10.10 -3.92
C ARG A 30 7.80 -8.96 -2.99
N GLY A 31 8.29 -9.29 -1.79
CA GLY A 31 8.73 -8.33 -0.78
C GLY A 31 7.61 -7.57 -0.06
N ALA A 32 6.34 -7.95 -0.25
CA ALA A 32 5.21 -7.25 0.33
C ALA A 32 3.94 -8.12 0.43
N VAL A 33 2.93 -7.58 1.08
CA VAL A 33 1.56 -8.10 1.14
C VAL A 33 0.62 -7.02 0.61
N GLU A 34 -0.32 -7.40 -0.25
CA GLU A 34 -1.31 -6.49 -0.83
C GLU A 34 -2.73 -6.84 -0.40
N GLY A 35 -3.63 -5.86 -0.32
CA GLY A 35 -5.04 -6.11 -0.02
C GLY A 35 -5.90 -4.85 0.08
N PRO A 36 -7.07 -4.92 0.76
CA PRO A 36 -7.97 -3.79 0.90
C PRO A 36 -7.36 -2.66 1.73
N ALA A 37 -7.69 -1.42 1.34
CA ALA A 37 -7.17 -0.19 1.92
C ALA A 37 -8.24 0.60 2.68
N THR A 38 -8.98 -0.05 3.58
CA THR A 38 -9.89 0.69 4.47
C THR A 38 -9.06 1.48 5.49
N LEU A 39 -9.51 2.70 5.83
CA LEU A 39 -8.81 3.52 6.84
C LEU A 39 -8.61 2.76 8.16
N LYS A 40 -9.64 2.02 8.59
CA LYS A 40 -9.56 1.17 9.79
C LYS A 40 -8.39 0.18 9.70
N ASN A 41 -8.31 -0.59 8.61
CA ASN A 41 -7.27 -1.60 8.45
C ASN A 41 -5.88 -0.96 8.38
N VAL A 42 -5.74 0.17 7.69
CA VAL A 42 -4.46 0.90 7.63
C VAL A 42 -3.97 1.29 9.02
N TYR A 43 -4.84 1.89 9.84
CA TYR A 43 -4.46 2.30 11.20
C TYR A 43 -4.20 1.10 12.12
N GLU A 44 -5.03 0.06 12.07
CA GLU A 44 -4.83 -1.16 12.87
C GLU A 44 -3.50 -1.84 12.55
N ILE A 45 -3.15 -1.97 11.26
CA ILE A 45 -1.85 -2.53 10.85
C ILE A 45 -0.71 -1.62 11.33
N CYS A 46 -0.79 -0.29 11.14
CA CYS A 46 0.23 0.65 11.63
C CYS A 46 0.47 0.56 13.14
N LEU A 47 -0.57 0.30 13.93
CA LEU A 47 -0.48 0.25 15.39
C LEU A 47 0.00 -1.09 15.93
N ARG A 48 -0.31 -2.20 15.25
CA ARG A 48 -0.15 -3.55 15.80
C ARG A 48 0.88 -4.41 15.10
N SER A 49 1.23 -4.08 13.86
CA SER A 49 2.22 -4.83 13.09
C SER A 49 3.61 -4.67 13.68
N SER A 50 4.30 -5.78 13.93
CA SER A 50 5.72 -5.79 14.32
C SER A 50 6.66 -6.11 13.16
N ILE A 51 6.13 -6.59 12.03
CA ILE A 51 6.93 -7.05 10.88
C ILE A 51 6.94 -6.02 9.74
N ALA A 52 5.83 -5.31 9.52
CA ALA A 52 5.72 -4.32 8.45
C ALA A 52 6.77 -3.22 8.58
N SER A 53 7.46 -2.96 7.47
CA SER A 53 8.44 -1.88 7.36
C SER A 53 7.82 -0.57 6.89
N ARG A 54 6.91 -0.63 5.90
CA ARG A 54 6.16 0.53 5.39
C ARG A 54 4.78 0.10 4.91
N LEU A 55 3.79 0.96 5.13
CA LEU A 55 2.45 0.86 4.55
C LEU A 55 2.33 1.95 3.48
N LEU A 56 2.06 1.54 2.25
CA LEU A 56 1.97 2.42 1.08
C LEU A 56 0.56 2.33 0.49
N LEU A 57 -0.06 3.49 0.27
CA LEU A 57 -1.33 3.62 -0.43
C LEU A 57 -1.06 4.17 -1.85
N PRO A 58 -1.07 3.33 -2.90
CA PRO A 58 -0.91 3.79 -4.27
C PRO A 58 -2.03 4.75 -4.66
N ILE A 59 -1.67 5.95 -5.11
CA ILE A 59 -2.61 7.01 -5.50
C ILE A 59 -3.16 6.75 -6.90
N THR A 60 -2.30 6.33 -7.83
CA THR A 60 -2.68 6.03 -9.21
C THR A 60 -1.67 5.06 -9.85
N GLU A 61 -2.10 4.40 -10.93
CA GLU A 61 -1.30 3.48 -11.73
C GLU A 61 -1.67 3.67 -13.20
N PHE A 62 -0.67 3.82 -14.05
CA PHE A 62 -0.86 3.98 -15.50
C PHE A 62 0.39 3.53 -16.26
N PRO A 63 0.26 3.06 -17.51
CA PRO A 63 1.40 2.68 -18.32
C PRO A 63 2.27 3.91 -18.63
N TYR A 64 3.59 3.74 -18.54
CA TYR A 64 4.54 4.77 -18.96
C TYR A 64 4.62 4.81 -20.49
N LYS A 65 4.52 6.02 -21.05
CA LYS A 65 4.67 6.25 -22.50
C LYS A 65 5.84 7.18 -22.81
N ASN A 66 5.82 8.38 -22.25
CA ASN A 66 6.88 9.38 -22.34
C ASN A 66 6.72 10.40 -21.21
N GLU A 67 7.68 11.32 -21.09
CA GLU A 67 7.74 12.33 -20.03
C GLU A 67 6.54 13.30 -20.06
N ASP A 68 6.07 13.68 -21.26
CA ASP A 68 4.92 14.57 -21.42
C ASP A 68 3.62 13.92 -20.91
N ASP A 69 3.35 12.67 -21.32
CA ASP A 69 2.17 11.90 -20.88
C ASP A 69 2.23 11.64 -19.36
N LEU A 70 3.42 11.34 -18.82
CA LEU A 70 3.63 11.22 -17.37
C LEU A 70 3.25 12.51 -16.64
N TYR A 71 3.77 13.66 -17.10
CA TYR A 71 3.49 14.95 -16.47
C TYR A 71 2.00 15.32 -16.57
N HIS A 72 1.38 15.09 -17.73
CA HIS A 72 -0.05 15.32 -17.92
C HIS A 72 -0.90 14.47 -16.98
N ARG A 73 -0.60 13.18 -16.82
CA ARG A 73 -1.33 12.29 -15.90
C ARG A 73 -1.12 12.67 -14.44
N LEU A 74 0.11 13.00 -14.03
CA LEU A 74 0.39 13.42 -12.65
C LEU A 74 -0.32 14.73 -12.29
N ARG A 75 -0.49 15.65 -13.25
CA ARG A 75 -1.25 16.90 -13.05
C ARG A 75 -2.76 16.69 -12.87
N GLN A 76 -3.31 15.57 -13.34
CA GLN A 76 -4.74 15.25 -13.18
C GLN A 76 -5.08 14.76 -11.77
N ILE A 77 -4.08 14.37 -10.98
CA ILE A 77 -4.27 13.94 -9.59
C ILE A 77 -4.60 15.18 -8.74
N HIS A 78 -5.65 15.08 -7.94
CA HIS A 78 -6.10 16.17 -7.06
C HIS A 78 -5.24 16.25 -5.78
N TRP A 79 -3.98 16.67 -5.94
CA TRP A 79 -2.98 16.72 -4.86
C TRP A 79 -3.42 17.51 -3.62
N GLN A 80 -4.26 18.52 -3.81
CA GLN A 80 -4.82 19.34 -2.73
C GLN A 80 -5.68 18.53 -1.75
N ALA A 81 -6.29 17.42 -2.19
CA ALA A 81 -7.02 16.53 -1.29
C ALA A 81 -6.07 15.69 -0.40
N HIS A 82 -4.80 15.58 -0.75
CA HIS A 82 -3.81 14.80 -0.01
C HIS A 82 -2.93 15.66 0.90
N PHE A 83 -2.54 16.84 0.42
CA PHE A 83 -1.80 17.81 1.22
C PHE A 83 -2.82 18.72 1.90
N GLY A 84 -3.18 18.38 3.14
CA GLY A 84 -3.94 19.29 4.00
C GLY A 84 -3.15 20.59 4.15
N VAL A 85 -3.68 21.68 3.61
CA VAL A 85 -3.20 23.04 3.84
C VAL A 85 -3.72 23.53 5.18
#